data_AF-A0A7Y2NLR4-F1
#
_entry.id   AF-A0A7Y2NLR4-F1
#
_cell.length_a   1.000
_cell.length_b   1.000
_cell.length_c   1.000
_cell.angle_alpha   90.00
_cell.angle_beta   90.00
_cell.angle_gamma   90.00
#
_symmetry.space_group_name_H-M   'P 1'
#
loop_
_entity.id
_entity.type
_entity.pdbx_description
1 polymer ?
#
loop_
_entity_poly.entity_id
_entity_poly.type
_entity_poly.pdbx_seq_one_letter_code
_entity_poly.pdbx_strand_id
1 'polypeptide(L)'
;ALDIDQAYSGTIDNAVVVLGDISDHALEVDGPEGTSNGQFTLQNLTLIGNLNTDNGEYADYRSNAQGMSNNIFAYGFKDGSDVELDNDGVATNYNNGDLTFSNWEIVLPAGVTNVEDIFVNKAENVMVTGFGTEATAVTEGNQTVGANTSLLSWTYANVAGALGF
;
A
#
# COMPACT_ATOMS: atom_id res chain seq x y z
N ALA A 1 5.28 8.66 -2.71
CA ALA A 1 4.21 7.72 -3.09
C ALA A 1 4.31 7.28 -4.56
N LEU A 2 3.74 6.12 -4.89
CA LEU A 2 2.93 6.02 -6.11
C LEU A 2 1.60 6.70 -5.82
N ASP A 3 1.38 7.81 -6.51
CA ASP A 3 0.25 8.70 -6.30
C ASP A 3 -0.75 8.53 -7.45
N ILE A 4 -1.99 8.21 -7.12
CA ILE A 4 -3.07 7.87 -8.05
C ILE A 4 -4.23 8.84 -7.86
N ASP A 5 -4.57 9.57 -8.92
CA ASP A 5 -5.58 10.62 -8.90
C ASP A 5 -6.76 10.38 -9.85
N GLN A 6 -7.85 11.09 -9.57
CA GLN A 6 -8.92 11.46 -10.53
C GLN A 6 -9.40 10.31 -11.42
N ALA A 7 -9.70 9.16 -10.82
CA ALA A 7 -10.26 8.00 -11.50
C ALA A 7 -9.32 7.30 -12.50
N TYR A 8 -8.01 7.31 -12.25
CA TYR A 8 -7.08 6.45 -12.97
C TYR A 8 -7.61 5.00 -13.04
N SER A 9 -7.68 4.45 -14.24
CA SER A 9 -8.26 3.13 -14.53
C SER A 9 -7.26 2.13 -15.13
N GLY A 10 -5.97 2.44 -15.03
CA GLY A 10 -4.90 1.61 -15.56
C GLY A 10 -4.34 0.62 -14.54
N THR A 11 -3.38 -0.17 -15.01
CA THR A 11 -2.63 -1.11 -14.19
C THR A 11 -1.20 -0.62 -14.00
N ILE A 12 -0.76 -0.50 -12.75
CA ILE A 12 0.65 -0.37 -12.40
C ILE A 12 1.12 -1.75 -11.94
N ASP A 13 2.07 -2.32 -12.67
CA ASP A 13 2.61 -3.65 -12.44
C ASP A 13 4.13 -3.58 -12.24
N ASN A 14 4.65 -4.41 -11.33
CA ASN A 14 6.07 -4.62 -11.09
C ASN A 14 6.82 -3.33 -10.73
N ALA A 15 6.39 -2.67 -9.65
CA ALA A 15 6.94 -1.41 -9.18
C ALA A 15 7.52 -1.53 -7.76
N VAL A 16 8.57 -0.75 -7.49
CA VAL A 16 9.11 -0.58 -6.13
C VAL A 16 8.91 0.87 -5.71
N VAL A 17 8.40 1.07 -4.50
CA VAL A 17 8.39 2.38 -3.84
C VAL A 17 9.34 2.37 -2.67
N VAL A 18 10.20 3.38 -2.58
CA VAL A 18 11.14 3.56 -1.46
C VAL A 18 10.85 4.90 -0.82
N LEU A 19 10.52 4.88 0.47
CA LEU A 19 10.31 6.11 1.25
C LEU A 19 11.64 6.82 1.50
N GLY A 20 11.66 8.12 1.26
CA GLY A 20 12.73 9.01 1.73
C GLY A 20 12.35 9.69 3.04
N ASP A 21 13.30 10.42 3.63
CA ASP A 21 13.12 11.05 4.96
C ASP A 21 11.97 12.06 5.04
N ILE A 22 11.57 12.64 3.90
CA ILE A 22 10.47 13.64 3.82
C ILE A 22 9.20 13.08 3.19
N SER A 23 9.13 11.77 2.97
CA SER A 23 7.91 11.13 2.48
C SER A 23 6.81 11.16 3.54
N ASP A 24 5.61 10.82 3.11
CA ASP A 24 4.45 10.50 3.93
C ASP A 24 4.02 9.07 3.59
N HIS A 25 3.46 8.81 2.41
CA HIS A 25 2.89 7.50 2.08
C HIS A 25 3.68 6.80 0.97
N ALA A 26 3.76 5.46 1.02
CA ALA A 26 4.30 4.69 -0.10
C ALA A 26 3.27 4.60 -1.23
N LEU A 27 1.99 4.41 -0.90
CA LEU A 27 0.88 4.53 -1.84
C LEU A 27 -0.05 5.64 -1.38
N GLU A 28 -0.50 6.48 -2.30
CA GLU A 28 -1.54 7.49 -2.05
C GLU A 28 -2.56 7.36 -3.17
N VAL A 29 -3.82 7.12 -2.83
CA VAL A 29 -4.88 6.84 -3.81
C VAL A 29 -6.08 7.73 -3.57
N ASP A 30 -6.26 8.70 -4.46
CA ASP A 30 -7.47 9.47 -4.61
C ASP A 30 -8.43 8.83 -5.60
N GLY A 31 -9.62 8.48 -5.10
CA GLY A 31 -10.68 7.96 -5.95
C GLY A 31 -11.28 8.95 -6.95
N PRO A 32 -12.26 8.48 -7.74
CA PRO A 32 -12.92 9.30 -8.75
C PRO A 32 -13.64 10.53 -8.18
N GLU A 33 -13.57 11.62 -8.93
CA GLU A 33 -14.31 12.86 -8.68
C GLU A 33 -15.35 13.13 -9.79
N GLY A 34 -16.44 13.82 -9.43
CA GLY A 34 -17.46 14.24 -10.39
C GLY A 34 -18.22 13.05 -11.01
N THR A 35 -18.17 12.92 -12.34
CA THR A 35 -18.89 11.86 -13.09
C THR A 35 -17.97 10.71 -13.53
N SER A 36 -16.68 10.78 -13.22
CA SER A 36 -15.73 9.72 -13.55
C SER A 36 -15.93 8.51 -12.64
N ASN A 37 -15.68 7.30 -13.15
CA ASN A 37 -15.84 6.05 -12.39
C ASN A 37 -14.78 5.00 -12.77
N GLY A 38 -13.51 5.41 -12.71
CA GLY A 38 -12.37 4.55 -13.00
C GLY A 38 -11.88 3.81 -11.76
N GLN A 39 -11.26 2.65 -11.96
CA GLN A 39 -10.75 1.78 -10.91
C GLN A 39 -9.31 1.40 -11.23
N PHE A 40 -8.40 1.67 -10.30
CA PHE A 40 -6.98 1.34 -10.50
C PHE A 40 -6.73 -0.16 -10.35
N THR A 41 -5.59 -0.62 -10.85
CA THR A 41 -5.00 -1.89 -10.43
C THR A 41 -3.53 -1.67 -10.07
N LEU A 42 -3.18 -1.94 -8.82
CA LEU A 42 -1.80 -2.09 -8.37
C LEU A 42 -1.52 -3.59 -8.25
N GLN A 43 -0.47 -4.07 -8.90
CA GLN A 43 -0.09 -5.47 -8.80
C GLN A 43 1.42 -5.69 -8.76
N ASN A 44 1.86 -6.64 -7.93
CA ASN A 44 3.28 -7.01 -7.81
C ASN A 44 4.16 -5.80 -7.41
N LEU A 45 3.82 -5.19 -6.28
CA LEU A 45 4.55 -4.02 -5.75
C LEU A 45 5.39 -4.41 -4.54
N THR A 46 6.57 -3.81 -4.44
CA THR A 46 7.37 -3.84 -3.21
C THR A 46 7.45 -2.44 -2.59
N LEU A 47 7.01 -2.31 -1.35
CA LEU A 47 7.04 -1.06 -0.58
C LEU A 47 8.17 -1.14 0.45
N ILE A 48 9.07 -0.17 0.41
CA ILE A 48 10.25 -0.09 1.27
C ILE A 48 10.11 1.17 2.13
N GLY A 49 9.77 0.96 3.41
CA GLY A 49 9.69 2.01 4.41
C GLY A 49 11.05 2.37 4.99
N ASN A 50 11.03 3.25 5.99
CA ASN A 50 12.17 3.50 6.87
C ASN A 50 11.67 3.91 8.26
N LEU A 51 12.58 4.05 9.22
CA LEU A 51 12.25 4.36 10.62
C LEU A 51 12.25 5.85 10.96
N ASN A 52 12.67 6.73 10.03
CA ASN A 52 12.94 8.14 10.29
C ASN A 52 11.86 9.07 9.73
N THR A 53 11.11 8.63 8.72
CA THR A 53 10.02 9.41 8.11
C THR A 53 8.88 9.58 9.11
N ASP A 54 8.55 10.82 9.48
CA ASP A 54 7.59 11.13 10.54
C ASP A 54 6.18 10.58 10.28
N ASN A 55 5.67 10.69 9.04
CA ASN A 55 4.38 10.15 8.63
C ASN A 55 4.52 8.96 7.67
N GLY A 56 5.60 8.17 7.80
CA GLY A 56 5.95 7.10 6.86
C GLY A 56 4.96 5.93 6.88
N GLU A 57 3.91 5.97 6.08
CA GLU A 57 2.82 4.98 6.04
C GLU A 57 2.90 4.07 4.80
N TYR A 58 2.27 2.89 4.89
CA TYR A 58 2.26 1.92 3.81
C TYR A 58 1.37 2.40 2.65
N ALA A 59 0.15 2.85 2.97
CA ALA A 59 -0.80 3.30 1.97
C ALA A 59 -1.91 4.15 2.58
N ASP A 60 -2.26 5.24 1.90
CA ASP A 60 -3.43 6.06 2.20
C ASP A 60 -4.45 5.94 1.05
N TYR A 61 -5.60 5.31 1.32
CA TYR A 61 -6.74 5.26 0.40
C TYR A 61 -7.76 6.30 0.84
N ARG A 62 -7.92 7.33 0.02
CA ARG A 62 -8.67 8.54 0.36
C ARG A 62 -9.67 8.96 -0.71
N SER A 63 -10.36 10.07 -0.45
CA SER A 63 -11.45 10.58 -1.28
C SER A 63 -12.54 9.51 -1.51
N ASN A 64 -12.66 8.96 -2.72
CA ASN A 64 -13.60 7.87 -3.04
C ASN A 64 -12.88 6.65 -3.63
N ALA A 65 -11.70 6.30 -3.10
CA ALA A 65 -10.82 5.28 -3.66
C ALA A 65 -11.54 3.97 -4.00
N GLN A 66 -11.27 3.44 -5.18
CA GLN A 66 -11.80 2.16 -5.69
C GLN A 66 -10.82 1.55 -6.68
N GLY A 67 -10.70 0.23 -6.68
CA GLY A 67 -9.69 -0.51 -7.43
C GLY A 67 -9.15 -1.72 -6.67
N MET A 68 -7.98 -2.19 -7.07
CA MET A 68 -7.38 -3.41 -6.51
C MET A 68 -5.91 -3.22 -6.17
N SER A 69 -5.51 -3.69 -4.99
CA SER A 69 -4.10 -3.82 -4.59
C SER A 69 -3.73 -5.29 -4.35
N ASN A 70 -2.94 -5.84 -5.26
CA ASN A 70 -2.70 -7.28 -5.36
C ASN A 70 -1.20 -7.62 -5.28
N ASN A 71 -0.85 -8.68 -4.55
CA ASN A 71 0.53 -9.17 -4.46
C ASN A 71 1.52 -8.08 -4.00
N ILE A 72 1.26 -7.51 -2.84
CA ILE A 72 2.05 -6.41 -2.28
C ILE A 72 2.98 -6.96 -1.21
N PHE A 73 4.28 -6.71 -1.36
CA PHE A 73 5.27 -7.01 -0.33
C PHE A 73 5.72 -5.71 0.33
N ALA A 74 5.75 -5.64 1.66
CA ALA A 74 6.18 -4.44 2.37
C ALA A 74 7.15 -4.75 3.52
N TYR A 75 8.18 -3.93 3.68
CA TYR A 75 9.15 -4.06 4.76
C TYR A 75 9.83 -2.73 5.10
N GLY A 76 10.50 -2.68 6.26
CA GLY A 76 11.28 -1.52 6.69
C GLY A 76 10.48 -0.38 7.34
N PHE A 77 9.17 -0.55 7.50
CA PHE A 77 8.30 0.42 8.17
C PHE A 77 8.43 0.37 9.69
N LYS A 78 8.02 1.46 10.34
CA LYS A 78 8.06 1.61 11.81
C LYS A 78 6.74 1.20 12.45
N ASP A 79 6.78 1.00 13.77
CA ASP A 79 5.55 0.87 14.55
C ASP A 79 4.71 2.15 14.41
N GLY A 80 3.41 1.98 14.24
CA GLY A 80 2.46 3.04 13.94
C GLY A 80 2.31 3.42 12.46
N SER A 81 3.10 2.86 11.54
CA SER A 81 2.81 2.93 10.10
C SER A 81 1.62 2.03 9.76
N ASP A 82 0.69 2.50 8.93
CA ASP A 82 -0.54 1.77 8.60
C ASP A 82 -0.89 1.79 7.08
N VAL A 83 -1.90 0.98 6.76
CA VAL A 83 -2.68 1.00 5.53
C VAL A 83 -4.05 1.53 5.90
N GLU A 84 -4.43 2.68 5.35
CA GLU A 84 -5.62 3.41 5.80
C GLU A 84 -6.79 3.33 4.82
N LEU A 85 -8.00 3.10 5.34
CA LEU A 85 -9.24 3.55 4.69
C LEU A 85 -9.62 4.88 5.33
N ASP A 86 -9.34 5.98 4.65
CA ASP A 86 -9.24 7.31 5.29
C ASP A 86 -10.62 7.92 5.64
N ASN A 87 -11.69 7.50 4.96
CA ASN A 87 -13.03 8.07 5.19
C ASN A 87 -14.19 7.10 4.89
N ASP A 88 -15.41 7.55 5.19
CA ASP A 88 -16.67 6.80 5.01
C ASP A 88 -16.90 6.32 3.57
N GLY A 89 -16.51 7.11 2.56
CA GLY A 89 -16.64 6.76 1.15
C GLY A 89 -15.74 5.58 0.79
N VAL A 90 -14.48 5.64 1.20
CA VAL A 90 -13.50 4.57 0.98
C VAL A 90 -13.90 3.29 1.71
N ALA A 91 -14.31 3.39 2.97
CA ALA A 91 -14.79 2.25 3.75
C ALA A 91 -16.06 1.62 3.14
N THR A 92 -16.95 2.44 2.57
CA THR A 92 -18.12 1.95 1.83
C THR A 92 -17.71 1.19 0.58
N ASN A 93 -16.74 1.70 -0.20
CA ASN A 93 -16.23 1.01 -1.39
C ASN A 93 -15.56 -0.32 -1.04
N TYR A 94 -14.81 -0.40 0.08
CA TYR A 94 -14.27 -1.67 0.56
C TYR A 94 -15.39 -2.67 0.90
N ASN A 95 -16.39 -2.25 1.68
CA ASN A 95 -17.52 -3.11 2.05
C ASN A 95 -18.36 -3.57 0.84
N ASN A 96 -18.42 -2.76 -0.22
CA ASN A 96 -19.10 -3.11 -1.47
C ASN A 96 -18.26 -4.02 -2.39
N GLY A 97 -16.95 -4.16 -2.11
CA GLY A 97 -16.01 -4.87 -2.97
C GLY A 97 -15.53 -4.05 -4.18
N ASP A 98 -15.75 -2.74 -4.18
CA ASP A 98 -15.25 -1.81 -5.20
C ASP A 98 -13.78 -1.43 -4.94
N LEU A 99 -13.34 -1.49 -3.69
CA LEU A 99 -11.93 -1.43 -3.28
C LEU A 99 -11.53 -2.78 -2.66
N THR A 100 -10.54 -3.45 -3.23
CA THR A 100 -10.13 -4.79 -2.79
C THR A 100 -8.63 -4.92 -2.60
N PHE A 101 -8.27 -5.83 -1.72
CA PHE A 101 -6.90 -6.16 -1.34
C PHE A 101 -6.72 -7.65 -1.55
N SER A 102 -5.55 -8.09 -2.03
CA SER A 102 -5.23 -9.51 -2.06
C SER A 102 -3.74 -9.78 -1.94
N ASN A 103 -3.39 -10.81 -1.17
CA ASN A 103 -2.03 -11.29 -0.95
C ASN A 103 -1.05 -10.16 -0.56
N TRP A 104 -1.27 -9.59 0.61
CA TRP A 104 -0.30 -8.70 1.23
C TRP A 104 0.65 -9.52 2.10
N GLU A 105 1.95 -9.34 1.92
CA GLU A 105 2.97 -9.91 2.78
C GLU A 105 3.77 -8.80 3.42
N ILE A 106 3.82 -8.78 4.75
CA ILE A 106 4.44 -7.69 5.50
C ILE A 106 5.49 -8.24 6.45
N VAL A 107 6.68 -7.66 6.38
CA VAL A 107 7.67 -7.80 7.46
C VAL A 107 7.24 -6.87 8.59
N LEU A 108 6.79 -7.46 9.70
CA LEU A 108 6.22 -6.68 10.80
C LEU A 108 7.26 -5.73 11.41
N PRO A 109 6.89 -4.47 11.70
CA PRO A 109 7.71 -3.58 12.52
C PRO A 109 7.98 -4.18 13.90
N ALA A 110 9.10 -3.78 14.51
CA ALA A 110 9.43 -4.23 15.85
C ALA A 110 8.34 -3.81 16.85
N GLY A 111 7.80 -4.76 17.61
CA GLY A 111 6.72 -4.52 18.59
C GLY A 111 5.32 -4.84 18.06
N VAL A 112 5.13 -4.93 16.75
CA VAL A 112 3.88 -5.36 16.13
C VAL A 112 3.85 -6.89 16.08
N THR A 113 2.77 -7.49 16.60
CA THR A 113 2.63 -8.96 16.67
C THR A 113 1.54 -9.51 15.77
N ASN A 114 0.59 -8.68 15.35
CA ASN A 114 -0.51 -9.05 14.48
C ASN A 114 -0.47 -8.18 13.23
N VAL A 115 -0.52 -8.79 12.05
CA VAL A 115 -0.44 -8.06 10.77
C VAL A 115 -1.70 -7.23 10.50
N GLU A 116 -2.86 -7.69 10.99
CA GLU A 116 -4.12 -6.96 10.82
C GLU A 116 -4.13 -5.61 11.56
N ASP A 117 -3.30 -5.45 12.61
CA ASP A 117 -3.19 -4.18 13.34
C ASP A 117 -2.61 -3.04 12.48
N ILE A 118 -1.98 -3.37 11.35
CA ILE A 118 -1.46 -2.40 10.36
C ILE A 118 -2.58 -1.84 9.49
N PHE A 119 -3.74 -2.49 9.39
CA PHE A 119 -4.83 -2.10 8.51
C PHE A 119 -5.89 -1.34 9.30
N VAL A 120 -5.95 -0.02 9.11
CA VAL A 120 -6.74 0.88 9.94
C VAL A 120 -7.90 1.51 9.15
N ASN A 121 -9.11 1.33 9.65
CA ASN A 121 -10.29 2.05 9.16
C ASN A 121 -10.44 3.37 9.94
N LYS A 122 -10.26 4.52 9.27
CA LYS A 122 -10.43 5.85 9.86
C LYS A 122 -11.83 6.46 9.61
N ALA A 123 -12.70 5.75 8.89
CA ALA A 123 -14.07 6.18 8.65
C ALA A 123 -14.83 6.53 9.94
N GLU A 124 -15.57 7.63 9.93
CA GLU A 124 -16.29 8.15 11.10
C GLU A 124 -17.57 7.36 11.39
N ASN A 125 -18.29 6.93 10.34
CA ASN A 125 -19.64 6.37 10.44
C ASN A 125 -19.79 4.99 9.78
N VAL A 126 -18.77 4.52 9.05
CA VAL A 126 -18.80 3.22 8.37
C VAL A 126 -17.90 2.22 9.09
N MET A 127 -18.52 1.17 9.63
CA MET A 127 -17.77 0.05 10.21
C MET A 127 -17.29 -0.89 9.11
N VAL A 128 -16.03 -1.32 9.23
CA VAL A 128 -15.41 -2.31 8.38
C VAL A 128 -15.00 -3.50 9.24
N THR A 129 -15.22 -4.71 8.74
CA THR A 129 -14.79 -5.96 9.37
C THR A 129 -13.95 -6.75 8.39
N GLY A 130 -12.84 -7.33 8.86
CA GLY A 130 -11.96 -8.16 8.02
C GLY A 130 -10.93 -7.38 7.20
N PHE A 131 -10.84 -6.06 7.37
CA PHE A 131 -9.76 -5.29 6.73
C PHE A 131 -8.41 -5.75 7.28
N GLY A 132 -7.52 -6.15 6.37
CA GLY A 132 -6.22 -6.72 6.69
C GLY A 132 -6.18 -8.25 6.74
N THR A 133 -7.32 -8.95 6.63
CA THR A 133 -7.35 -10.43 6.61
C THR A 133 -6.67 -11.03 5.36
N GLU A 134 -6.46 -10.21 4.34
CA GLU A 134 -5.73 -10.56 3.13
C GLU A 134 -4.21 -10.42 3.29
N ALA A 135 -3.75 -10.00 4.47
CA ALA A 135 -2.34 -9.85 4.80
C ALA A 135 -1.78 -11.00 5.64
N THR A 136 -0.50 -11.27 5.45
CA THR A 136 0.26 -12.25 6.23
C THR A 136 1.61 -11.67 6.67
N ALA A 137 2.02 -11.99 7.89
CA ALA A 137 3.35 -11.63 8.38
C ALA A 137 4.40 -12.59 7.81
N VAL A 138 5.50 -12.04 7.28
CA VAL A 138 6.62 -12.82 6.72
C VAL A 138 7.96 -12.34 7.26
N THR A 139 8.97 -13.22 7.18
CA THR A 139 10.37 -12.80 7.36
C THR A 139 10.89 -12.22 6.05
N GLU A 140 11.64 -11.12 6.12
CA GLU A 140 12.28 -10.53 4.94
C GLU A 140 13.14 -11.56 4.21
N GLY A 141 12.99 -11.65 2.88
CA GLY A 141 13.63 -12.65 2.04
C GLY A 141 12.82 -13.92 1.82
N ASN A 142 11.76 -14.15 2.62
CA ASN A 142 10.84 -15.29 2.46
C ASN A 142 9.52 -14.92 1.76
N GLN A 143 9.38 -13.68 1.31
CA GLN A 143 8.19 -13.24 0.59
C GLN A 143 7.98 -14.03 -0.71
N THR A 144 6.72 -14.28 -1.05
CA THR A 144 6.28 -14.92 -2.29
C THR A 144 5.60 -13.96 -3.26
N VAL A 145 5.30 -12.74 -2.81
CA VAL A 145 4.73 -11.65 -3.61
C VAL A 145 5.67 -10.45 -3.69
N GLY A 146 5.23 -9.40 -4.40
CA GLY A 146 5.98 -8.18 -4.61
C GLY A 146 6.57 -8.07 -6.02
N ALA A 147 7.39 -7.03 -6.22
CA ALA A 147 8.01 -6.76 -7.49
C ALA A 147 9.11 -7.80 -7.80
N ASN A 148 9.20 -8.20 -9.07
CA ASN A 148 10.39 -8.86 -9.60
C ASN A 148 11.50 -7.82 -9.78
N THR A 149 12.27 -7.61 -8.71
CA THR A 149 13.33 -6.62 -8.63
C THR A 149 14.44 -6.82 -9.66
N SER A 150 14.68 -8.06 -10.12
CA SER A 150 15.68 -8.33 -11.17
C SER A 150 15.43 -7.54 -12.47
N LEU A 151 14.16 -7.22 -12.77
CA LEU A 151 13.75 -6.40 -13.92
C LEU A 151 13.94 -4.89 -13.70
N LEU A 152 14.25 -4.48 -12.46
CA LEU A 152 14.44 -3.10 -12.03
C LEU A 152 15.91 -2.79 -11.70
N SER A 153 16.82 -3.74 -11.93
CA SER A 153 18.26 -3.61 -11.66
C SER A 153 18.93 -2.43 -12.38
N TRP A 154 18.40 -2.05 -13.56
CA TRP A 154 18.90 -0.92 -14.37
C TRP A 154 18.51 0.46 -13.83
N THR A 155 17.59 0.53 -12.88
CA THR A 155 17.02 1.81 -12.43
C THR A 155 18.06 2.64 -11.67
N TYR A 156 17.97 3.97 -11.81
CA TYR A 156 18.79 4.89 -11.03
C TYR A 156 18.56 4.70 -9.53
N ALA A 157 17.31 4.46 -9.11
CA ALA A 157 16.96 4.23 -7.72
C ALA A 157 17.72 3.04 -7.12
N ASN A 158 17.86 1.93 -7.85
CA ASN A 158 18.65 0.78 -7.40
C ASN A 158 20.11 1.17 -7.12
N VAL A 159 20.73 1.92 -8.04
CA VAL A 159 22.14 2.34 -7.91
C VAL A 159 22.31 3.35 -6.78
N ALA A 160 21.47 4.38 -6.73
CA ALA A 160 21.59 5.47 -5.76
C ALA A 160 21.22 5.03 -4.34
N GLY A 161 20.22 4.16 -4.19
CA GLY A 161 19.79 3.59 -2.91
C GLY A 161 20.54 2.33 -2.51
N ALA A 162 21.45 1.82 -3.36
CA ALA A 162 22.15 0.55 -3.16
C ALA A 162 21.20 -0.62 -2.81
N LEU A 163 20.05 -0.70 -3.51
CA LEU A 163 18.94 -1.59 -3.15
C LEU A 163 19.25 -3.08 -3.43
N GLY A 164 20.26 -3.37 -4.23
CA GLY A 164 20.76 -4.73 -4.44
C GLY A 164 19.89 -5.61 -5.35
N PHE A 165 19.12 -4.99 -6.25
CA PHE A 165 18.31 -5.68 -7.25
C PHE A 165 19.13 -6.34 -8.36
#